data_AF-A0A1I1HQ80-F1
#
_entry.id   AF-A0A1I1HQ80-F1
#
_cell.length_a   1.000
_cell.length_b   1.000
_cell.length_c   1.000
_cell.angle_alpha   90.00
_cell.angle_beta   90.00
_cell.angle_gamma   90.00
#
_symmetry.space_group_name_H-M   'P 1'
#
loop_
_entity.id
_entity.type
_entity.pdbx_description
1 polymer ?
#
loop_
_entity_poly.entity_id
_entity_poly.type
_entity_poly.pdbx_seq_one_letter_code
_entity_poly.pdbx_strand_id
1 'polypeptide(L)'
;MSADWNNMLGRVVPHGLANLDDLIPGAGAIGPRGTVLAPTTGAPPSADLWQRPLDGPSYVGIRITEPLAAPYKAAVRLAAMAIERSVEPVILSRVDASGFERFGFRVERLPADEDDAAAAEAELRKFWDLAIVIDGRELERLG
;
A
#
# COMPACT_ATOMS: atom_id res chain seq x y z
N MET A 1 -1.90 -0.15 -18.60
CA MET A 1 -2.50 -0.52 -17.30
C MET A 1 -2.59 -2.04 -17.11
N SER A 2 -3.29 -2.82 -17.95
CA SER A 2 -3.34 -4.30 -17.80
C SER A 2 -1.95 -4.99 -17.85
N ALA A 3 -1.03 -4.50 -18.68
CA ALA A 3 0.32 -5.07 -18.79
C ALA A 3 1.16 -4.93 -17.50
N ASP A 4 0.97 -3.86 -16.73
CA ASP A 4 1.72 -3.61 -15.49
C ASP A 4 1.27 -4.55 -14.36
N TRP A 5 -0.04 -4.81 -14.27
CA TRP A 5 -0.57 -5.74 -13.28
C TRP A 5 -0.31 -7.21 -13.64
N ASN A 6 -0.26 -7.57 -14.92
CA ASN A 6 0.21 -8.89 -15.34
C ASN A 6 1.69 -9.11 -15.00
N ASN A 7 2.54 -8.09 -15.18
CA ASN A 7 3.93 -8.12 -14.73
C ASN A 7 4.00 -8.28 -13.21
N MET A 8 3.13 -7.60 -12.48
CA MET A 8 3.02 -7.71 -11.04
C MET A 8 2.63 -9.11 -10.57
N LEU A 9 1.62 -9.75 -11.17
CA LEU A 9 1.27 -11.15 -10.90
C LEU A 9 2.45 -12.09 -11.16
N GLY A 10 3.21 -11.85 -12.23
CA GLY A 10 4.43 -12.62 -12.54
C GLY A 10 5.52 -12.51 -11.46
N ARG A 11 5.51 -11.46 -10.64
CA ARG A 11 6.44 -11.27 -9.50
C ARG A 11 5.94 -11.93 -8.21
N VAL A 12 4.67 -12.32 -8.14
CA VAL A 12 4.12 -13.01 -6.96
C VAL A 12 4.46 -14.50 -7.04
N VAL A 13 5.74 -14.81 -6.93
CA VAL A 13 6.24 -16.19 -6.83
C VAL A 13 6.32 -16.56 -5.34
N PRO A 14 5.93 -17.77 -4.92
CA PRO A 14 6.00 -18.18 -3.50
C PRO A 14 7.42 -18.19 -2.94
N HIS A 15 8.40 -18.35 -3.82
CA HIS A 15 9.82 -18.29 -3.49
C HIS A 15 10.27 -16.87 -3.75
N GLY A 16 10.75 -16.19 -2.72
CA GLY A 16 11.14 -14.78 -2.81
C GLY A 16 12.10 -14.59 -3.98
N LEU A 17 11.80 -13.63 -4.86
CA LEU A 17 12.81 -13.06 -5.73
C LEU A 17 13.93 -12.58 -4.81
N ALA A 18 15.14 -13.12 -4.98
CA ALA A 18 16.29 -12.71 -4.18
C ALA A 18 16.41 -11.18 -4.26
N ASN A 19 16.47 -10.49 -3.12
CA ASN A 19 16.71 -9.07 -3.15
C ASN A 19 18.09 -8.85 -3.79
N LEU A 20 18.19 -7.91 -4.74
CA LEU A 20 19.49 -7.52 -5.29
C LEU A 20 20.44 -7.09 -4.17
N ASP A 21 19.89 -6.53 -3.09
CA ASP A 21 20.65 -6.19 -1.89
C ASP A 21 21.22 -7.46 -1.23
N ASP A 22 20.51 -8.60 -1.21
CA ASP A 22 21.01 -9.88 -0.64
C ASP A 22 22.18 -10.47 -1.45
N LEU A 23 22.32 -10.06 -2.72
CA LEU A 23 23.46 -10.40 -3.58
C LEU A 23 24.66 -9.46 -3.34
N ILE A 24 24.47 -8.39 -2.58
CA ILE A 24 25.52 -7.48 -2.12
C ILE A 24 25.92 -7.92 -0.71
N PRO A 25 27.14 -8.44 -0.49
CA PRO A 25 27.59 -8.87 0.83
C PRO A 25 27.48 -7.71 1.84
N GLY A 26 26.57 -7.83 2.81
CA GLY A 26 26.35 -6.83 3.86
C GLY A 26 24.96 -6.19 3.91
N ALA A 27 24.03 -6.53 3.02
CA ALA A 27 22.62 -6.11 3.14
C ALA A 27 21.88 -6.91 4.22
N GLY A 28 22.24 -6.68 5.48
CA GLY A 28 21.43 -7.11 6.61
C GLY A 28 20.07 -6.40 6.60
N ALA A 29 19.05 -7.10 7.13
CA ALA A 29 17.69 -6.68 7.47
C ALA A 29 17.32 -5.23 7.12
N ILE A 30 16.21 -5.04 6.38
CA ILE A 30 15.62 -3.72 6.08
C ILE A 30 15.68 -2.86 7.34
N GLY A 31 16.59 -1.90 7.35
CA GLY A 31 16.79 -1.04 8.51
C GLY A 31 15.52 -0.24 8.81
N PRO A 32 15.34 0.23 10.06
CA PRO A 32 14.20 1.05 10.42
C PRO A 32 14.13 2.24 9.45
N ARG A 33 13.01 2.34 8.73
CA ARG A 33 12.78 3.46 7.83
C ARG A 33 12.39 4.65 8.70
N GLY A 34 12.99 5.81 8.43
CA GLY A 34 12.80 7.01 9.25
C GLY A 34 11.33 7.31 9.55
N THR A 35 11.09 7.93 10.71
CA THR A 35 9.75 8.23 11.21
C THR A 35 8.97 9.13 10.25
N VAL A 36 7.75 8.75 9.91
CA VAL A 36 6.83 9.61 9.17
C VAL A 36 6.39 10.73 10.09
N LEU A 37 6.69 11.96 9.70
CA LEU A 37 6.19 13.15 10.38
C LEU A 37 4.79 13.43 9.84
N ALA A 38 3.83 13.54 10.75
CA ALA A 38 2.51 14.02 10.41
C ALA A 38 2.59 15.49 9.95
N PRO A 39 1.68 15.93 9.06
CA PRO A 39 1.55 17.34 8.75
C PRO A 39 1.26 18.12 10.04
N THR A 40 2.25 18.91 10.47
CA THR A 40 2.18 19.73 11.68
C THR A 40 1.48 21.04 11.34
N THR A 41 0.15 20.99 11.35
CA THR A 41 -0.80 22.12 11.24
C THR A 41 -0.68 23.04 10.02
N GLY A 42 -1.80 23.23 9.33
CA GLY A 42 -1.92 24.15 8.20
C GLY A 42 -3.36 24.21 7.70
N ALA A 43 -3.67 25.24 6.90
CA ALA A 43 -4.93 25.28 6.16
C ALA A 43 -5.03 24.01 5.29
N PRO A 44 -6.22 23.40 5.16
CA PRO A 44 -6.38 22.21 4.33
C PRO A 44 -5.92 22.53 2.88
N PRO A 45 -5.25 21.59 2.20
CA PRO A 45 -4.88 21.77 0.80
C PRO A 45 -6.13 22.08 -0.04
N SER A 46 -6.01 22.98 -1.02
CA SER A 46 -7.12 23.37 -1.89
C SER A 46 -7.80 22.15 -2.49
N ALA A 47 -9.13 22.13 -2.49
CA ALA A 47 -9.91 21.07 -3.12
C ALA A 47 -9.57 20.91 -4.62
N ASP A 48 -9.10 21.98 -5.26
CA ASP A 48 -8.70 21.96 -6.67
C ASP A 48 -7.45 21.10 -6.92
N LEU A 49 -6.60 20.89 -5.91
CA LEU A 49 -5.46 19.95 -6.01
C LEU A 49 -5.93 18.49 -6.10
N TRP A 50 -7.19 18.21 -5.75
CA TRP A 50 -7.77 16.87 -5.68
C TRP A 50 -8.76 16.59 -6.80
N GLN A 51 -8.92 17.50 -7.78
CA GLN A 51 -9.72 17.22 -8.96
C GLN A 51 -9.08 16.11 -9.78
N ARG A 52 -9.80 15.00 -9.96
CA ARG A 52 -9.37 13.86 -10.78
C ARG A 52 -10.21 13.74 -12.04
N PRO A 53 -9.64 13.32 -13.17
CA PRO A 53 -10.42 12.93 -14.34
C PRO A 53 -11.39 11.81 -13.95
N LEU A 54 -12.64 11.90 -14.41
CA LEU A 54 -13.67 10.87 -14.19
C LEU A 54 -13.29 9.51 -14.81
N ASP A 55 -12.33 9.52 -15.73
CA ASP A 55 -11.92 8.38 -16.54
C ASP A 55 -10.71 7.62 -15.94
N GLY A 56 -10.27 8.00 -14.73
CA GLY A 56 -9.15 7.39 -14.02
C GLY A 56 -9.50 6.06 -13.34
N PRO A 57 -8.50 5.29 -12.88
CA PRO A 57 -8.74 4.10 -12.08
C PRO A 57 -9.39 4.46 -10.74
N SER A 58 -10.26 3.58 -10.25
CA SER A 58 -10.80 3.67 -8.88
C SER A 58 -9.79 3.13 -7.88
N TYR A 59 -9.75 3.67 -6.67
CA TYR A 59 -8.79 3.23 -5.64
C TYR A 59 -9.48 2.62 -4.43
N VAL A 60 -8.81 1.66 -3.78
CA VAL A 60 -9.24 1.08 -2.51
C VAL A 60 -8.08 1.08 -1.51
N GLY A 61 -8.36 1.50 -0.27
CA GLY A 61 -7.35 1.46 0.79
C GLY A 61 -7.28 0.09 1.44
N ILE A 62 -6.07 -0.39 1.72
CA ILE A 62 -5.83 -1.62 2.50
C ILE A 62 -5.01 -1.25 3.72
N ARG A 63 -5.63 -1.28 4.91
CA ARG A 63 -4.96 -0.89 6.16
C ARG A 63 -4.16 -2.05 6.74
N ILE A 64 -2.86 -1.83 6.96
CA ILE A 64 -1.93 -2.79 7.55
C ILE A 64 -1.37 -2.19 8.84
N THR A 65 -1.93 -2.61 9.98
CA THR A 65 -1.46 -2.19 11.31
C THR A 65 -0.44 -3.15 11.91
N GLU A 66 -0.41 -4.39 11.42
CA GLU A 66 0.47 -5.47 11.86
C GLU A 66 0.98 -6.25 10.64
N PRO A 67 2.17 -6.88 10.71
CA PRO A 67 2.67 -7.70 9.62
C PRO A 67 1.73 -8.88 9.33
N LEU A 68 1.36 -9.07 8.05
CA LEU A 68 0.57 -10.24 7.64
C LEU A 68 1.45 -11.50 7.61
N ALA A 69 0.87 -12.66 7.93
CA ALA A 69 1.61 -13.92 7.94
C ALA A 69 2.02 -14.36 6.52
N ALA A 70 1.19 -14.06 5.53
CA ALA A 70 1.37 -14.48 4.14
C ALA A 70 1.00 -13.36 3.14
N PRO A 71 1.75 -12.24 3.10
CA PRO A 71 1.41 -11.07 2.27
C PRO A 71 1.34 -11.39 0.78
N TYR A 72 2.04 -12.43 0.31
CA TYR A 72 1.97 -12.89 -1.08
C TYR A 72 0.57 -13.40 -1.48
N LYS A 73 -0.18 -14.06 -0.58
CA LYS A 73 -1.54 -14.53 -0.88
C LYS A 73 -2.50 -13.35 -1.09
N ALA A 74 -2.40 -12.36 -0.20
CA ALA A 74 -3.16 -11.12 -0.32
C ALA A 74 -2.77 -10.36 -1.60
N ALA A 75 -1.47 -10.30 -1.92
CA ALA A 75 -0.97 -9.66 -3.13
C ALA A 75 -1.57 -10.25 -4.42
N VAL A 76 -1.66 -11.58 -4.55
CA VAL A 76 -2.29 -12.21 -5.73
C VAL A 76 -3.73 -11.73 -5.89
N ARG A 77 -4.51 -11.68 -4.81
CA ARG A 77 -5.92 -11.29 -4.87
C ARG A 77 -6.12 -9.82 -5.16
N LEU A 78 -5.31 -8.97 -4.53
CA LEU A 78 -5.34 -7.53 -4.78
C LEU A 78 -4.95 -7.21 -6.24
N ALA A 79 -3.97 -7.94 -6.79
CA ALA A 79 -3.61 -7.82 -8.20
C ALA A 79 -4.72 -8.34 -9.13
N ALA A 80 -5.35 -9.47 -8.80
CA ALA A 80 -6.50 -9.99 -9.55
C ALA A 80 -7.67 -8.99 -9.55
N MET A 81 -7.98 -8.38 -8.40
CA MET A 81 -8.98 -7.31 -8.27
C MET A 81 -8.62 -6.11 -9.16
N ALA A 82 -7.35 -5.69 -9.16
CA ALA A 82 -6.91 -4.58 -10.00
C ALA A 82 -7.08 -4.86 -11.50
N ILE A 83 -6.82 -6.10 -11.94
CA ILE A 83 -6.99 -6.51 -13.33
C ILE A 83 -8.46 -6.63 -13.70
N GLU A 84 -9.27 -7.31 -12.88
CA GLU A 84 -10.64 -7.66 -13.22
C GLU A 84 -11.62 -6.51 -13.03
N ARG A 85 -11.38 -5.65 -12.04
CA ARG A 85 -12.30 -4.57 -11.65
C ARG A 85 -11.76 -3.18 -11.94
N SER A 86 -10.53 -3.05 -12.44
CA SER A 86 -9.86 -1.75 -12.62
C SER A 86 -9.84 -0.92 -11.33
N VAL A 87 -9.66 -1.60 -10.19
CA VAL A 87 -9.56 -0.98 -8.85
C VAL A 87 -8.13 -1.12 -8.35
N GLU A 88 -7.43 -0.01 -8.19
CA GLU A 88 -6.04 0.02 -7.72
C GLU A 88 -5.96 0.04 -6.18
N PRO A 89 -5.36 -1.00 -5.56
CA PRO A 89 -5.14 -1.04 -4.12
C PRO A 89 -4.00 -0.12 -3.69
N VAL A 90 -4.26 0.71 -2.70
CA VAL A 90 -3.28 1.55 -1.99
C VAL A 90 -3.10 0.99 -0.58
N ILE A 91 -1.91 0.55 -0.25
CA ILE A 91 -1.60 -0.01 1.06
C ILE A 91 -1.33 1.15 2.03
N LEU A 92 -2.09 1.22 3.12
CA LEU A 92 -1.94 2.19 4.19
C LEU A 92 -1.27 1.48 5.38
N SER A 93 0.01 1.72 5.60
CA SER A 93 0.83 0.89 6.49
C SER A 93 1.31 1.64 7.74
N ARG A 94 1.14 1.02 8.90
CA ARG A 94 1.73 1.45 10.19
C ARG A 94 2.92 0.59 10.61
N VAL A 95 3.37 -0.31 9.74
CA VAL A 95 4.57 -1.14 9.95
C VAL A 95 5.70 -0.68 9.04
N ASP A 96 6.94 -0.92 9.43
CA ASP A 96 8.12 -0.47 8.66
C ASP A 96 8.18 -1.10 7.25
N ALA A 97 7.76 -2.36 7.15
CA ALA A 97 7.66 -3.12 5.91
C ALA A 97 6.40 -3.98 5.93
N SER A 98 5.47 -3.71 5.02
CA SER A 98 4.22 -4.47 4.88
C SER A 98 4.42 -5.79 4.12
N GLY A 99 5.51 -5.90 3.37
CA GLY A 99 5.79 -7.03 2.48
C GLY A 99 5.11 -6.88 1.11
N PHE A 100 4.30 -5.84 0.89
CA PHE A 100 3.68 -5.53 -0.41
C PHE A 100 4.61 -4.72 -1.32
N GLU A 101 5.60 -4.03 -0.76
CA GLU A 101 6.57 -3.19 -1.48
C GLU A 101 7.31 -4.02 -2.54
N ARG A 102 7.73 -5.25 -2.18
CA ARG A 102 8.48 -6.14 -3.08
C ARG A 102 7.68 -6.60 -4.31
N PHE A 103 6.35 -6.53 -4.25
CA PHE A 103 5.49 -6.87 -5.38
C PHE A 103 5.22 -5.65 -6.26
N GLY A 104 5.55 -4.44 -5.80
CA GLY A 104 5.32 -3.19 -6.54
C GLY A 104 4.00 -2.49 -6.18
N PHE A 105 3.36 -2.85 -5.07
CA PHE A 105 2.18 -2.11 -4.61
C PHE A 105 2.59 -0.71 -4.16
N ARG A 106 1.67 0.25 -4.32
CA ARG A 106 1.79 1.55 -3.69
C ARG A 106 1.58 1.39 -2.19
N VAL A 107 2.59 1.76 -1.40
CA VAL A 107 2.52 1.77 0.07
C VAL A 107 2.69 3.20 0.57
N GLU A 108 1.64 3.70 1.22
CA GLU A 108 1.65 4.96 1.97
C GLU A 108 1.87 4.63 3.45
N ARG A 109 2.90 5.22 4.05
CA ARG A 109 3.17 5.03 5.48
C ARG A 109 2.38 6.03 6.31
N LEU A 110 1.81 5.55 7.39
CA LEU A 110 1.12 6.32 8.39
C LEU A 110 2.02 6.53 9.62
N PRO A 111 1.87 7.65 10.34
CA PRO A 111 2.49 7.86 11.65
C PRO A 111 2.21 6.73 12.66
N ALA A 112 3.10 6.60 13.64
CA ALA A 112 2.94 5.62 14.72
C ALA A 112 1.88 6.04 15.75
N ASP A 113 1.78 7.34 16.03
CA ASP A 113 0.74 7.91 16.89
C ASP A 113 -0.65 7.76 16.24
N GLU A 114 -1.67 7.45 17.05
CA GLU A 114 -3.03 7.15 16.57
C GLU A 114 -3.73 8.37 15.97
N ASP A 115 -3.64 9.53 16.62
CA ASP A 115 -4.33 10.74 16.18
C ASP A 115 -3.69 11.26 14.90
N ASP A 116 -2.36 11.25 14.86
CA ASP A 116 -1.59 11.58 13.66
C ASP A 116 -1.85 10.60 12.52
N ALA A 117 -1.96 9.30 12.81
CA ALA A 117 -2.31 8.28 11.82
C ALA A 117 -3.72 8.50 11.25
N ALA A 118 -4.69 8.83 12.10
CA ALA A 118 -6.05 9.12 11.67
C ALA A 118 -6.12 10.38 10.79
N ALA A 119 -5.38 11.44 11.16
CA ALA A 119 -5.29 12.66 10.36
C ALA A 119 -4.63 12.40 9.00
N ALA A 120 -3.48 11.71 8.97
CA ALA A 120 -2.80 11.35 7.75
C ALA A 120 -3.64 10.42 6.86
N GLU A 121 -4.33 9.43 7.44
CA GLU A 121 -5.26 8.58 6.69
C GLU A 121 -6.39 9.41 6.08
N ALA A 122 -6.98 10.36 6.82
CA ALA A 122 -8.05 11.22 6.29
C ALA A 122 -7.59 12.07 5.10
N GLU A 123 -6.34 12.55 5.09
CA GLU A 123 -5.75 13.24 3.95
C GLU A 123 -5.52 12.29 2.77
N LEU A 124 -4.94 11.11 3.02
CA LEU A 124 -4.71 10.10 1.99
C LEU A 124 -6.02 9.61 1.36
N ARG A 125 -7.10 9.52 2.14
CA ARG A 125 -8.44 9.20 1.62
C ARG A 125 -8.92 10.25 0.63
N LYS A 126 -8.67 11.53 0.86
CA LYS A 126 -9.00 12.60 -0.10
C LYS A 126 -8.07 12.57 -1.31
N PHE A 127 -6.77 12.42 -1.07
CA PHE A 127 -5.74 12.37 -2.12
C PHE A 127 -6.03 11.26 -3.13
N TRP A 128 -6.32 10.05 -2.63
CA TRP A 128 -6.56 8.86 -3.42
C TRP A 128 -8.03 8.63 -3.79
N ASP A 129 -8.94 9.48 -3.33
CA ASP A 129 -10.39 9.30 -3.45
C ASP A 129 -10.87 7.93 -2.94
N LEU A 130 -10.42 7.54 -1.73
CA LEU A 130 -10.73 6.25 -1.13
C LEU A 130 -12.13 6.26 -0.50
N ALA A 131 -13.10 5.72 -1.24
CA ALA A 131 -14.43 5.44 -0.72
C ALA A 131 -14.40 4.32 0.34
N ILE A 132 -13.57 3.30 0.13
CA ILE A 132 -13.51 2.09 0.96
C ILE A 132 -12.08 1.88 1.46
N VAL A 133 -11.96 1.57 2.76
CA VAL A 133 -10.70 1.11 3.36
C VAL A 133 -10.97 -0.21 4.10
N ILE A 134 -10.26 -1.25 3.70
CA ILE A 134 -10.41 -2.62 4.22
C ILE A 134 -9.34 -2.88 5.28
N ASP A 135 -9.68 -3.54 6.38
CA ASP A 135 -8.70 -4.06 7.33
C ASP A 135 -7.93 -5.23 6.68
N GLY A 136 -6.61 -5.10 6.58
CA GLY A 136 -5.76 -6.10 5.93
C GLY A 136 -5.82 -7.49 6.57
N ARG A 137 -6.23 -7.61 7.84
CA ARG A 137 -6.48 -8.92 8.49
C ARG A 137 -7.66 -9.66 7.86
N GLU A 138 -8.59 -8.95 7.24
CA GLU A 138 -9.70 -9.58 6.51
C GLU A 138 -9.19 -10.29 5.24
N LEU A 139 -8.09 -9.83 4.65
CA LEU A 139 -7.50 -10.47 3.48
C LEU A 139 -6.94 -11.88 3.78
N GLU A 140 -6.55 -12.14 5.03
CA GLU A 140 -6.10 -13.46 5.48
C GLU A 140 -7.27 -14.47 5.56
N ARG A 141 -8.51 -14.00 5.66
CA ARG A 141 -9.72 -14.84 5.74
C ARG A 141 -10.27 -15.24 4.39
N LEU A 142 -9.87 -14.52 3.34
CA LEU A 142 -10.12 -14.96 1.97
C LEU A 142 -9.24 -16.24 1.81
N GLY A 143 -9.87 -17.39 1.55
CA GLY A 143 -9.21 -18.72 1.53
C GLY A 143 -8.38 -18.96 0.30
#